data_AF-A0A421CRA3-F1
#
_entry.id   AF-A0A421CRA3-F1
#
_cell.length_a   1.000
_cell.length_b   1.000
_cell.length_c   1.000
_cell.angle_alpha   90.00
_cell.angle_beta   90.00
_cell.angle_gamma   90.00
#
_symmetry.space_group_name_H-M   'P 1'
#
loop_
_entity.id
_entity.type
_entity.pdbx_description
1 polymer ?
#
loop_
_entity_poly.entity_id
_entity_poly.type
_entity_poly.pdbx_seq_one_letter_code
_entity_poly.pdbx_strand_id
1 'polypeptide(L)'
;MKRLFVLLVAVLVVVSGWSQVKNPDIIFDATIGEADTLDPHHAYDAASGEVIFNVYDNLVAYDGESLSKFVPMLSTVVPSVENGYLR
;
A
#
# COMPACT_ATOMS: atom_id res chain seq x y z
N MET A 1 -46.36 0.64 -13.88
CA MET A 1 -45.69 0.70 -12.56
C MET A 1 -44.46 -0.21 -12.49
N LYS A 2 -44.57 -1.54 -12.53
CA LYS A 2 -43.41 -2.47 -12.37
C LYS A 2 -42.30 -2.31 -13.42
N ARG A 3 -42.63 -2.16 -14.71
CA ARG A 3 -41.64 -1.96 -15.79
C ARG A 3 -40.87 -0.63 -15.67
N LEU A 4 -41.57 0.42 -15.22
CA LEU A 4 -40.98 1.74 -14.98
C LEU A 4 -40.02 1.70 -13.78
N PHE A 5 -40.38 0.96 -12.74
CA PHE A 5 -39.52 0.72 -11.58
C PHE A 5 -38.24 -0.05 -11.95
N VAL A 6 -38.35 -1.11 -12.76
CA VAL A 6 -37.18 -1.89 -13.23
C VAL A 6 -36.23 -1.04 -14.09
N LEU A 7 -36.77 -0.20 -14.98
CA LEU A 7 -35.95 0.72 -15.76
C LEU A 7 -35.23 1.75 -14.89
N LEU A 8 -35.90 2.27 -13.86
CA LEU A 8 -35.32 3.25 -12.95
C LEU A 8 -34.18 2.64 -12.10
N VAL A 9 -34.34 1.40 -11.65
CA VAL A 9 -33.28 0.64 -10.96
C VAL A 9 -32.10 0.35 -11.89
N ALA A 10 -32.36 -0.07 -13.14
CA ALA A 10 -31.29 -0.33 -14.11
C ALA A 10 -30.47 0.94 -14.42
N VAL A 11 -31.14 2.10 -14.58
CA VAL A 11 -30.47 3.39 -14.77
C VAL A 11 -29.64 3.77 -13.54
N LEU A 12 -30.15 3.57 -12.32
CA LEU A 12 -29.39 3.84 -11.10
C LEU A 12 -28.14 2.97 -10.97
N VAL A 13 -28.21 1.68 -11.34
CA VAL A 13 -27.06 0.76 -11.33
C VAL A 13 -26.00 1.17 -12.37
N VAL A 14 -26.43 1.58 -13.57
CA VAL A 14 -25.51 2.07 -14.60
C VAL A 14 -24.85 3.38 -14.15
N VAL A 15 -25.61 4.33 -13.61
CA VAL A 15 -25.07 5.62 -13.16
C VAL A 15 -24.10 5.47 -11.98
N SER A 16 -24.38 4.54 -11.06
CA SER A 16 -23.47 4.25 -9.93
C SER A 16 -22.21 3.47 -10.34
N GLY A 17 -22.28 2.65 -11.39
CA GLY A 17 -21.12 1.95 -11.94
C GLY A 17 -20.12 2.84 -12.71
N TRP A 18 -20.48 4.10 -12.99
CA TRP A 18 -19.67 5.06 -13.75
C TRP A 18 -19.03 6.13 -12.85
N SER A 19 -19.11 5.96 -11.53
CA SER A 19 -18.44 6.86 -10.58
C SER A 19 -16.92 6.70 -10.69
N GLN A 20 -16.23 7.77 -11.09
CA GLN A 20 -14.77 7.82 -11.10
C GLN A 20 -14.25 8.09 -9.69
N VAL A 21 -13.20 7.38 -9.26
CA VAL A 21 -12.47 7.73 -8.03
C VAL A 21 -11.80 9.07 -8.24
N LYS A 22 -12.05 10.03 -7.35
CA LYS A 22 -11.38 11.32 -7.42
C LYS A 22 -9.91 11.13 -7.06
N ASN A 23 -9.00 11.55 -7.94
CA ASN A 23 -7.55 11.43 -7.78
C ASN A 23 -7.11 9.97 -7.53
N PRO A 24 -7.34 9.04 -8.47
CA PRO A 24 -7.12 7.61 -8.25
C PRO A 24 -5.67 7.25 -7.93
N ASP A 25 -4.73 8.10 -8.34
CA ASP A 25 -3.29 7.89 -8.17
C ASP A 25 -2.70 8.64 -6.95
N ILE A 26 -3.55 9.27 -6.12
CA ILE A 26 -3.11 10.06 -4.98
C ILE A 26 -3.81 9.55 -3.72
N ILE A 27 -2.99 9.20 -2.73
CA ILE A 27 -3.44 8.94 -1.36
C ILE A 27 -3.07 10.16 -0.51
N PHE A 28 -4.01 10.66 0.27
CA PHE A 28 -3.78 11.67 1.29
C PHE A 28 -3.82 10.99 2.64
N ASP A 29 -2.71 11.04 3.37
CA ASP A 29 -2.61 10.45 4.71
C ASP A 29 -2.29 11.53 5.74
N ALA A 30 -2.96 11.45 6.89
CA ALA A 30 -2.78 12.38 8.00
C ALA A 30 -1.85 11.72 9.03
N THR A 31 -0.59 12.14 9.03
CA THR A 31 0.43 11.60 9.93
C THR A 31 0.45 12.33 11.28
N ILE A 32 1.22 11.80 12.23
CA ILE A 32 1.34 12.30 13.61
C ILE A 32 2.15 13.60 13.73
N GLY A 33 2.90 13.98 12.67
CA GLY A 33 3.76 15.15 12.60
C GLY A 33 4.56 15.19 11.30
N GLU A 34 5.41 16.19 11.10
CA GLU A 34 6.32 16.21 9.95
C GLU A 34 7.49 15.23 10.16
N ALA A 35 8.04 14.71 9.06
CA ALA A 35 9.28 13.93 9.10
C ALA A 35 10.45 14.84 9.54
N ASP A 36 11.20 14.39 10.54
CA ASP A 36 12.38 15.11 11.05
C ASP A 36 13.57 14.97 10.09
N THR A 37 13.69 13.81 9.44
CA THR A 37 14.77 13.49 8.49
C THR A 37 14.34 12.43 7.48
N LEU A 38 14.98 12.44 6.31
CA LEU A 38 14.85 11.39 5.28
C LEU A 38 16.11 10.51 5.19
N ASP A 39 17.05 10.65 6.13
CA ASP A 39 18.20 9.77 6.27
C ASP A 39 17.79 8.53 7.09
N PRO A 40 17.72 7.33 6.49
CA PRO A 40 17.32 6.11 7.21
C PRO A 40 18.25 5.75 8.38
N HIS A 41 19.49 6.24 8.38
CA HIS A 41 20.43 6.01 9.48
C HIS A 41 20.16 6.95 10.67
N HIS A 42 19.55 8.12 10.43
CA HIS A 42 19.26 9.10 11.48
C HIS A 42 17.84 8.93 12.05
N ALA A 43 16.88 8.51 11.24
CA ALA A 43 15.46 8.47 11.61
C ALA A 43 15.16 7.60 12.85
N TYR A 44 14.38 8.14 13.80
CA TYR A 44 13.94 7.43 15.02
C TYR A 44 12.41 7.30 15.13
N ASP A 45 11.66 8.25 14.56
CA ASP A 45 10.21 8.35 14.73
C ASP A 45 9.42 7.72 13.57
N ALA A 46 8.12 7.50 13.80
CA ALA A 46 7.24 6.88 12.83
C ALA A 46 6.90 7.79 11.64
N ALA A 47 6.78 9.11 11.83
CA ALA A 47 6.43 10.04 10.74
C ALA A 47 7.56 10.09 9.69
N SER A 48 8.82 10.11 10.13
CA SER A 48 9.98 9.96 9.26
C SER A 48 9.99 8.60 8.54
N GLY A 49 9.75 7.52 9.30
CA GLY A 49 9.71 6.15 8.76
C GLY A 49 8.66 5.94 7.66
N GLU A 50 7.45 6.48 7.84
CA GLU A 50 6.35 6.42 6.86
C GLU A 50 6.76 7.02 5.51
N VAL A 51 7.44 8.17 5.51
CA VAL A 51 7.94 8.78 4.27
C VAL A 51 9.11 7.98 3.69
N ILE A 52 10.07 7.57 4.53
CA ILE A 52 11.26 6.81 4.13
C ILE A 52 10.88 5.52 3.39
N PHE A 53 9.90 4.76 3.89
CA PHE A 53 9.44 3.52 3.27
C PHE A 53 8.74 3.71 1.91
N ASN A 54 8.36 4.93 1.54
CA ASN A 54 7.83 5.25 0.21
C ASN A 54 8.91 5.69 -0.80
N VAL A 55 10.13 5.98 -0.34
CA VAL A 55 11.20 6.54 -1.20
C VAL A 55 12.47 5.68 -1.25
N TYR A 56 12.70 4.80 -0.28
CA TYR A 56 13.82 3.85 -0.27
C TYR A 56 13.32 2.40 -0.21
N ASP A 57 13.96 1.54 -1.00
CA ASP A 57 13.66 0.12 -1.02
C ASP A 57 14.61 -0.68 -0.11
N ASN A 58 14.06 -1.65 0.62
CA ASN A 58 14.83 -2.61 1.40
C ASN A 58 15.26 -3.81 0.54
N LEU A 59 16.06 -4.72 1.11
CA LEU A 59 16.38 -5.99 0.44
C LEU A 59 15.15 -6.91 0.38
N VAL A 60 14.38 -6.98 1.47
CA VAL A 60 13.16 -7.78 1.62
C VAL A 60 12.04 -6.93 2.21
N ALA A 61 10.79 -7.35 2.01
CA ALA A 61 9.61 -6.72 2.58
C ALA A 61 8.73 -7.76 3.30
N TYR A 62 7.77 -7.30 4.10
CA TYR A 62 6.73 -8.17 4.66
C TYR A 62 5.75 -8.62 3.56
N ASP A 63 5.24 -9.84 3.69
CA ASP A 63 4.15 -10.34 2.84
C ASP A 63 2.81 -9.74 3.30
N GLY A 64 2.53 -8.52 2.83
CA GLY A 64 1.36 -7.75 3.23
C GLY A 64 1.30 -7.51 4.74
N GLU A 65 0.22 -7.95 5.37
CA GLU A 65 0.01 -7.82 6.83
C GLU A 65 0.73 -8.90 7.65
N SER A 66 1.48 -9.81 7.01
CA SER A 66 2.16 -10.88 7.72
C SER A 66 3.27 -10.35 8.61
N LEU A 67 3.28 -10.76 9.88
CA LEU A 67 4.35 -10.42 10.83
C LEU A 67 5.55 -11.38 10.77
N SER A 68 5.47 -12.46 9.99
CA SER A 68 6.48 -13.52 9.99
C SER A 68 6.87 -14.03 8.60
N LYS A 69 6.16 -13.62 7.56
CA LYS A 69 6.51 -13.95 6.17
C LYS A 69 7.09 -12.74 5.48
N PHE A 70 8.09 -13.00 4.66
CA PHE A 70 8.78 -11.99 3.88
C PHE A 70 8.72 -12.34 2.39
N VAL A 71 8.79 -11.30 1.56
CA VAL A 71 8.93 -11.39 0.10
C VAL A 71 10.18 -10.64 -0.34
N PRO A 72 10.81 -11.02 -1.46
CA PRO A 72 11.93 -10.26 -2.01
C PRO A 72 11.50 -8.84 -2.42
N MET A 73 12.41 -7.88 -2.28
CA MET A 73 12.24 -6.52 -2.79
C MET A 73 13.40 -6.20 -3.75
N LEU A 74 14.47 -5.53 -3.30
CA LEU A 74 15.70 -5.40 -4.10
C LEU A 74 16.44 -6.73 -4.26
N SER A 75 16.30 -7.65 -3.31
CA SER A 75 16.83 -9.01 -3.46
C SER A 75 15.98 -9.84 -4.43
N THR A 76 16.56 -10.89 -4.99
CA THR A 76 15.81 -11.86 -5.82
C THR A 76 15.25 -13.03 -5.00
N VAL A 77 15.71 -13.19 -3.76
CA VAL A 77 15.30 -14.25 -2.83
C VAL A 77 15.23 -13.72 -1.41
N VAL A 78 14.34 -14.30 -0.60
CA VAL A 78 14.38 -14.14 0.86
C VAL A 78 15.40 -15.13 1.40
N PRO A 79 16.45 -14.70 2.14
CA PRO A 79 17.45 -15.61 2.67
C PRO A 79 16.85 -16.67 3.61
N SER A 80 17.22 -17.93 3.43
CA SER A 80 16.89 -19.04 4.32
C SER A 80 18.06 -20.02 4.46
N VAL A 81 18.00 -20.92 5.43
CA VAL A 81 18.99 -22.02 5.55
C VAL A 81 18.81 -23.00 4.39
N GLU A 82 17.57 -23.30 4.01
CA GLU A 82 17.21 -24.25 2.94
C GLU A 82 17.74 -23.82 1.57
N ASN A 83 17.71 -22.53 1.26
CA ASN A 83 18.25 -21.98 0.02
C ASN A 83 19.73 -21.57 0.12
N GLY A 84 20.37 -21.79 1.27
CA GLY A 84 21.81 -21.60 1.47
C GLY A 84 22.27 -20.14 1.63
N TYR A 85 21.35 -19.18 1.78
CA TYR A 85 21.68 -17.76 1.97
C TYR A 85 21.79 -17.34 3.44
N LEU A 86 21.45 -18.22 4.38
CA LEU A 86 21.71 -18.07 5.82
C LEU A 86 22.61 -19.21 6.34
N ARG A 87 23.43 -18.92 7.36
CA ARG A 87 24.34 -19.87 8.02
C ARG A 87 23.89 -20.19 9.43
#